data_AF-A0A521HZB8-F1
#
_entry.id   AF-A0A521HZB8-F1
#
_cell.length_a   1.000
_cell.length_b   1.000
_cell.length_c   1.000
_cell.angle_alpha   90.00
_cell.angle_beta   90.00
_cell.angle_gamma   90.00
#
_symmetry.space_group_name_H-M   'P 1'
#
loop_
_entity.id
_entity.type
_entity.pdbx_description
1 polymer ?
#
loop_
_entity_poly.entity_id
_entity_poly.type
_entity_poly.pdbx_seq_one_letter_code
_entity_poly.pdbx_strand_id
1 'polypeptide(L)'
;MTAPDPVARLLVPSFSVLAIAVAAAWPAVALGQALPDAGGALRESTPPARVIPPTPEIKGMPAVPPAAATVPAAGPSFVLRGIRFSGNKVFADDTLQALVADRVGQ
;
A
#
# COMPACT_ATOMS: atom_id res chain seq x y z
N MET A 1 -79.59 6.64 28.66
CA MET A 1 -79.99 7.49 27.52
C MET A 1 -79.02 8.66 27.49
N THR A 2 -77.79 8.50 27.01
CA THR A 2 -77.36 8.36 25.60
C THR A 2 -77.43 9.69 24.84
N ALA A 3 -76.32 10.44 24.87
CA ALA A 3 -75.77 11.17 23.73
C ALA A 3 -74.36 11.70 24.10
N PRO A 4 -73.26 11.20 23.51
CA PRO A 4 -72.02 11.96 23.45
C PRO A 4 -72.07 12.95 22.27
N ASP A 5 -71.69 14.19 22.56
CA ASP A 5 -71.65 15.33 21.65
C ASP A 5 -70.76 15.11 20.40
N PRO A 6 -71.15 15.65 19.21
CA PRO A 6 -70.43 15.51 17.96
C PRO A 6 -69.29 16.53 17.80
N VAL A 7 -68.48 16.76 18.84
CA VAL A 7 -67.44 17.82 18.79
C VAL A 7 -66.01 17.24 18.69
N ALA A 8 -65.85 15.92 18.88
CA ALA A 8 -64.55 15.27 18.88
C ALA A 8 -63.94 15.00 17.47
N ARG A 9 -64.27 15.81 16.45
CA ARG A 9 -63.83 15.53 15.06
C ARG A 9 -63.19 16.67 14.28
N LEU A 10 -62.92 17.83 14.90
CA LEU A 10 -62.44 19.00 14.15
C LEU A 10 -61.16 19.67 14.64
N LEU A 11 -60.42 19.06 15.58
CA LEU A 11 -59.20 19.68 16.12
C LEU A 11 -57.90 18.92 15.80
N VAL A 12 -57.87 18.16 14.70
CA VAL A 12 -56.67 17.40 14.27
C VAL A 12 -56.15 17.71 12.86
N PRO A 13 -56.75 18.58 11.99
CA PRO A 13 -56.14 18.79 10.68
C PRO A 13 -54.95 19.77 10.72
N SER A 14 -54.94 20.74 11.63
CA SER A 14 -53.98 21.86 11.57
C SER A 14 -52.55 21.48 11.97
N PHE A 15 -52.38 20.58 12.95
CA PHE A 15 -51.05 20.12 13.37
C PHE A 15 -50.44 19.15 12.34
N SER A 16 -51.27 18.40 11.61
CA SER A 16 -50.81 17.44 10.61
C SER A 16 -50.28 18.12 9.35
N VAL A 17 -50.90 19.21 8.89
CA VAL A 17 -50.42 19.95 7.71
C VAL A 17 -49.07 20.64 7.99
N LEU A 18 -48.90 21.19 9.20
CA LEU A 18 -47.63 21.83 9.59
C LEU A 18 -46.48 20.81 9.69
N ALA A 19 -46.74 19.62 10.23
CA ALA A 19 -45.74 18.55 10.31
C ALA A 19 -45.31 18.05 8.92
N ILE A 20 -46.26 17.92 7.98
CA ILE A 20 -45.96 17.53 6.59
C ILE A 20 -45.16 18.64 5.87
N ALA A 21 -45.50 19.91 6.08
CA ALA A 21 -44.78 21.03 5.48
C ALA A 21 -43.32 21.14 5.98
N VAL A 22 -43.08 20.90 7.27
CA VAL A 22 -41.72 20.90 7.84
C VAL A 22 -40.90 19.69 7.35
N ALA A 23 -41.52 18.51 7.24
CA ALA A 23 -40.83 17.32 6.73
C ALA A 23 -40.48 17.44 5.24
N ALA A 24 -41.33 18.10 4.44
CA ALA A 24 -41.09 18.31 3.00
C ALA A 24 -40.00 19.37 2.70
N ALA A 25 -39.66 20.23 3.66
CA ALA A 25 -38.63 21.25 3.50
C ALA A 25 -37.19 20.72 3.72
N TRP A 26 -37.03 19.48 4.19
CA TRP A 26 -35.73 18.92 4.57
C TRP A 26 -34.88 18.17 3.51
N PRO A 27 -35.27 17.95 2.24
CA PRO A 27 -34.45 17.10 1.36
C PRO A 27 -33.18 17.79 0.83
N ALA A 28 -32.97 19.08 1.12
CA ALA A 28 -31.84 19.84 0.56
C ALA A 28 -30.50 19.66 1.31
N VAL A 29 -30.49 19.12 2.53
CA VAL A 29 -29.25 19.06 3.34
C VAL A 29 -28.42 17.79 3.11
N ALA A 30 -28.95 16.83 2.32
CA ALA A 30 -28.32 15.51 2.14
C ALA A 30 -27.39 15.40 0.91
N LEU A 31 -27.29 16.43 0.05
CA LEU A 31 -26.57 16.33 -1.24
C LEU A 31 -25.24 17.11 -1.28
N GLY A 32 -24.77 17.63 -0.14
CA GLY A 32 -23.60 18.53 -0.08
C GLY A 32 -22.25 17.87 0.17
N GLN A 33 -22.18 16.54 0.30
CA GLN A 33 -20.89 15.85 0.43
C GLN A 33 -20.36 15.57 -0.97
N ALA A 34 -19.64 16.53 -1.54
CA ALA A 34 -18.85 16.29 -2.75
C ALA A 34 -17.96 15.07 -2.48
N LEU A 35 -18.25 13.97 -3.18
CA LEU A 35 -17.51 12.73 -3.02
C LEU A 35 -16.05 13.04 -3.35
N PRO A 36 -15.08 12.78 -2.44
CA PRO A 36 -13.68 13.04 -2.72
C PRO A 36 -13.32 12.36 -4.04
N ASP A 37 -12.86 13.13 -5.00
CA ASP A 37 -12.43 12.56 -6.26
C ASP A 37 -11.19 11.69 -5.97
N ALA A 38 -11.22 10.43 -6.40
CA ALA A 38 -10.08 9.53 -6.20
C ALA A 38 -8.78 10.13 -6.77
N GLY A 39 -8.90 11.05 -7.74
CA GLY A 39 -7.81 11.86 -8.28
C GLY A 39 -7.22 12.87 -7.29
N GLY A 40 -8.04 13.62 -6.55
CA GLY A 40 -7.59 14.60 -5.56
C GLY A 40 -6.85 13.95 -4.40
N ALA A 41 -7.39 12.85 -3.88
CA ALA A 41 -6.73 12.05 -2.83
C ALA A 41 -5.36 11.51 -3.27
N LEU A 42 -5.19 11.16 -4.56
CA LEU A 42 -3.92 10.70 -5.11
C LEU A 42 -2.90 11.85 -5.29
N ARG A 43 -3.38 13.05 -5.63
CA ARG A 43 -2.54 14.24 -5.77
C ARG A 43 -2.04 14.75 -4.42
N GLU A 44 -2.89 14.75 -3.40
CA GLU A 44 -2.52 15.15 -2.03
C GLU A 44 -1.57 14.16 -1.36
N SER A 45 -1.64 12.87 -1.72
CA SER A 45 -0.78 11.83 -1.17
C SER A 45 0.57 11.68 -1.88
N THR A 46 0.88 12.49 -2.89
CA THR A 46 2.17 12.40 -3.60
C THR A 46 3.31 12.85 -2.68
N PRO A 47 4.22 11.95 -2.26
CA PRO A 47 5.35 12.33 -1.41
C PRO A 47 6.31 13.25 -2.17
N PRO A 48 6.99 14.18 -1.48
CA PRO A 48 7.98 15.04 -2.11
C PRO A 48 9.08 14.19 -2.77
N ALA A 49 9.51 14.60 -3.96
CA ALA A 49 10.58 13.93 -4.68
C ALA A 49 11.83 13.87 -3.81
N ARG A 50 12.30 12.64 -3.54
CA ARG A 50 13.52 12.41 -2.76
C ARG A 50 14.71 12.85 -3.61
N VAL A 51 15.40 13.90 -3.18
CA VAL A 51 16.68 14.29 -3.76
C VAL A 51 17.69 13.22 -3.35
N ILE A 52 18.11 12.38 -4.30
CA ILE A 52 19.18 11.41 -4.10
C ILE A 52 20.50 12.17 -4.35
N PRO A 53 21.42 12.23 -3.37
CA PRO A 53 22.74 12.79 -3.59
C PRO A 53 23.44 12.05 -4.73
N PRO A 54 24.23 12.73 -5.57
CA PRO A 54 25.04 12.04 -6.58
C PRO A 54 25.91 11.00 -5.89
N THR A 55 25.84 9.75 -6.37
CA THR A 55 26.68 8.67 -5.87
C THR A 55 28.13 9.03 -6.19
N PRO A 56 29.05 8.99 -5.22
CA PRO A 56 30.45 9.22 -5.51
C PRO A 56 30.91 8.19 -6.56
N GLU A 57 31.57 8.65 -7.62
CA GLU A 57 32.25 7.76 -8.56
C GLU A 57 33.26 6.93 -7.76
N ILE A 58 33.01 5.62 -7.64
CA ILE A 58 33.99 4.68 -7.09
C ILE A 58 35.09 4.53 -8.14
N LYS A 59 36.04 5.46 -8.15
CA LYS A 59 37.24 5.39 -8.97
C LYS A 59 38.17 4.35 -8.35
N GLY A 60 38.25 3.19 -9.00
CA GLY A 60 39.33 2.22 -8.82
C GLY A 60 39.56 1.82 -7.38
N MET A 61 38.61 1.07 -6.79
CA MET A 61 38.93 0.35 -5.57
C MET A 61 40.00 -0.70 -5.92
N PRO A 62 41.18 -0.70 -5.26
CA PRO A 62 42.19 -1.72 -5.50
C PRO A 62 41.56 -3.10 -5.30
N ALA A 63 41.82 -4.03 -6.21
CA ALA A 63 41.37 -5.40 -6.01
C ALA A 63 42.00 -5.91 -4.71
N VAL A 64 41.18 -6.08 -3.67
CA VAL A 64 41.62 -6.70 -2.42
C VAL A 64 42.02 -8.13 -2.79
N PRO A 65 43.26 -8.56 -2.50
CA PRO A 65 43.65 -9.94 -2.74
C PRO A 65 42.66 -10.89 -2.05
N PRO A 66 42.25 -12.00 -2.68
CA PRO A 66 41.36 -12.94 -2.05
C PRO A 66 41.95 -13.36 -0.70
N ALA A 67 41.24 -13.06 0.39
CA ALA A 67 41.64 -13.56 1.69
C ALA A 67 41.68 -15.08 1.60
N ALA A 68 42.84 -15.68 1.91
CA ALA A 68 42.95 -17.13 1.98
C ALA A 68 41.91 -17.63 2.98
N ALA A 69 40.97 -18.44 2.49
CA ALA A 69 39.97 -19.05 3.36
C ALA A 69 40.69 -20.03 4.28
N THR A 70 40.81 -19.68 5.56
CA THR A 70 41.10 -20.66 6.62
C THR A 70 39.85 -21.52 6.77
N VAL A 71 39.76 -22.59 5.98
CA VAL A 71 38.72 -23.60 6.14
C VAL A 71 39.02 -24.35 7.44
N PRO A 72 38.11 -24.39 8.43
CA PRO A 72 38.26 -25.27 9.58
C PRO A 72 38.36 -26.71 9.06
N ALA A 73 39.48 -27.38 9.30
CA ALA A 73 39.81 -28.67 8.69
C ALA A 73 38.89 -29.84 9.09
N ALA A 74 37.92 -29.63 9.99
CA ALA A 74 37.10 -30.70 10.55
C ALA A 74 35.66 -30.23 10.81
N GLY A 75 34.84 -30.24 9.77
CA GLY A 75 33.40 -30.06 9.85
C GLY A 75 32.69 -30.96 8.83
N PRO A 76 31.39 -31.26 9.00
CA PRO A 76 30.65 -32.04 8.01
C PRO A 76 30.66 -31.31 6.66
N SER A 77 31.13 -32.00 5.62
CA SER A 77 31.11 -31.54 4.23
C SER A 77 29.91 -32.14 3.48
N PHE A 78 29.47 -31.45 2.44
CA PHE A 78 28.40 -31.89 1.56
C PHE A 78 28.73 -31.54 0.12
N VAL A 79 28.27 -32.36 -0.83
CA VAL A 79 28.52 -32.15 -2.25
C VAL A 79 27.62 -31.04 -2.78
N LEU A 80 28.20 -29.96 -3.29
CA LEU A 80 27.45 -28.86 -3.87
C LEU A 80 26.96 -29.23 -5.29
N ARG A 81 25.65 -29.45 -5.45
CA ARG A 81 25.07 -29.86 -6.74
C ARG A 81 24.87 -28.72 -7.74
N GLY A 82 24.65 -27.50 -7.26
CA GLY A 82 24.40 -26.34 -8.10
C GLY A 82 24.08 -25.09 -7.30
N ILE A 83 24.22 -23.94 -7.95
CA ILE A 83 23.96 -22.61 -7.39
C ILE A 83 22.95 -21.91 -8.30
N ARG A 84 21.95 -21.25 -7.71
CA ARG A 84 21.00 -20.41 -8.44
C ARG A 84 21.12 -18.98 -7.91
N PHE A 85 21.37 -18.03 -8.81
CA PHE A 85 21.40 -16.62 -8.47
C PHE A 85 20.00 -16.01 -8.58
N SER A 86 19.69 -15.07 -7.69
CA SER A 86 18.44 -14.31 -7.74
C SER A 86 18.64 -12.93 -7.13
N GLY A 87 17.94 -11.92 -7.65
CA GLY A 87 17.98 -10.54 -7.14
C GLY A 87 19.19 -9.70 -7.58
N ASN A 88 20.05 -10.23 -8.44
CA ASN A 88 21.12 -9.49 -9.09
C ASN A 88 20.55 -8.61 -10.23
N LYS A 89 20.90 -7.32 -10.22
CA LYS A 89 20.50 -6.36 -11.27
C LYS A 89 21.66 -5.84 -12.12
N VAL A 90 22.88 -5.98 -11.61
CA VAL A 90 24.09 -5.36 -12.20
C VAL A 90 24.92 -6.37 -12.98
N PHE A 91 24.95 -7.63 -12.54
CA PHE A 91 25.73 -8.70 -13.16
C PHE A 91 24.81 -9.76 -13.75
N ALA A 92 25.15 -10.23 -14.95
CA ALA A 92 24.45 -11.34 -15.58
C ALA A 92 24.72 -12.66 -14.83
N ASP A 93 23.72 -13.53 -14.82
CA ASP A 93 23.81 -14.85 -14.16
C ASP A 93 24.99 -15.66 -14.69
N ASP A 94 25.26 -15.63 -15.98
CA ASP A 94 26.37 -16.35 -16.61
C ASP A 94 27.74 -15.88 -16.08
N THR A 95 27.86 -14.58 -15.79
CA THR A 95 29.08 -14.00 -15.22
C THR A 95 29.31 -14.48 -13.80
N LEU A 96 28.24 -14.55 -13.00
CA LEU A 96 28.32 -15.07 -11.63
C LEU A 96 28.55 -16.58 -11.60
N GLN A 97 27.91 -17.31 -12.52
CA GLN A 97 28.08 -18.75 -12.68
C GLN A 97 29.52 -19.11 -13.03
N ALA A 98 30.17 -18.33 -13.90
CA ALA A 98 31.58 -18.54 -14.27
C ALA A 98 32.53 -18.42 -13.06
N LEU A 99 32.22 -17.59 -12.07
CA LEU A 99 33.07 -17.40 -10.89
C LEU A 99 32.97 -18.55 -9.88
N VAL A 100 31.85 -19.26 -9.87
CA VAL A 100 31.59 -20.35 -8.92
C VAL A 100 31.65 -21.74 -9.54
N ALA A 101 31.88 -21.83 -10.86
CA ALA A 101 31.88 -23.07 -11.62
C ALA A 101 32.81 -24.13 -10.99
N ASP A 102 34.01 -23.71 -10.57
CA ASP A 102 35.02 -24.60 -9.98
C ASP A 102 34.61 -25.19 -8.62
N ARG A 103 33.60 -24.62 -7.96
CA ARG A 103 33.11 -25.08 -6.65
C ARG A 103 31.92 -26.02 -6.76
N VAL A 104 31.29 -26.12 -7.93
CA VAL A 104 30.18 -27.06 -8.15
C VAL A 104 30.75 -28.48 -8.27
N GLY A 105 30.21 -29.42 -7.49
CA GLY A 105 30.64 -30.81 -7.43
C GLY A 105 31.72 -31.12 -6.40
N GLN A 106 32.16 -30.12 -5.64
CA GLN A 106 33.00 -30.30 -4.44
C GLN A 106 32.18 -30.70 -3.23
#